data_AF-A0A356BY48-F1
#
_entry.id   AF-A0A356BY48-F1
#
_cell.length_a   1.000
_cell.length_b   1.000
_cell.length_c   1.000
_cell.angle_alpha   90.00
_cell.angle_beta   90.00
_cell.angle_gamma   90.00
#
_symmetry.space_group_name_H-M   'P 1'
#
loop_
_entity.id
_entity.type
_entity.pdbx_description
1 polymer ?
#
loop_
_entity_poly.entity_id
_entity_poly.type
_entity_poly.pdbx_seq_one_letter_code
_entity_poly.pdbx_strand_id
1 'polypeptide(L)'
;MGYEERAQQLLGINRDLPELRLFVVERHLSFGEYERAMDLLKDGKERFKDHWGMADRYSRKLMEVYHRLSDHHALRREGLLRVLDYAPGQLDAYLEYKSMVSPQEWPSERDYVLHRLREKGVDLKKIYAKENLSRELVAALQEDFNHWDLDTYEELLKDNFTDEMRDLLVRRVIEWAEHAGGRRHYVKIKEELGRIAKYPGGPSIVEELKEKWARKYKNRWAMVEELGLERD
;
A
#
# COMPACT_ATOMS: atom_id res chain seq x y z
N MET A 1 7.43 49.89 4.32
CA MET A 1 6.72 48.60 4.39
C MET A 1 7.70 47.57 4.90
N GLY A 2 7.40 46.96 6.04
CA GLY A 2 8.25 45.91 6.61
C GLY A 2 8.27 44.67 5.71
N TYR A 3 9.30 43.84 5.85
CA TYR A 3 9.37 42.55 5.14
C TYR A 3 8.09 41.71 5.38
N GLU A 4 7.56 41.74 6.60
CA GLU A 4 6.35 41.02 7.01
C GLU A 4 5.10 41.46 6.25
N GLU A 5 4.85 42.77 6.15
CA GLU A 5 3.72 43.32 5.40
C GLU A 5 3.77 42.91 3.93
N ARG A 6 4.98 42.91 3.34
CA ARG A 6 5.18 42.49 1.95
C ARG A 6 4.96 40.99 1.78
N ALA A 7 5.41 40.16 2.72
CA ALA A 7 5.18 38.72 2.70
C ALA A 7 3.69 38.38 2.82
N GLN A 8 2.97 39.03 3.74
CA GLN A 8 1.52 38.86 3.88
C GLN A 8 0.75 39.32 2.65
N GLN A 9 1.15 40.45 2.04
CA GLN A 9 0.55 40.93 0.80
C GLN A 9 0.76 39.92 -0.34
N LEU A 10 1.98 39.38 -0.49
CA LEU A 10 2.31 38.39 -1.51
C LEU A 10 1.55 37.07 -1.30
N LEU A 11 1.44 36.59 -0.06
CA LEU A 11 0.62 35.41 0.28
C LEU A 11 -0.87 35.67 0.02
N GLY A 12 -1.34 36.89 0.32
CA GLY A 12 -2.72 37.30 0.08
C GLY A 12 -3.09 37.37 -1.39
N ILE A 13 -2.15 37.70 -2.27
CA ILE A 13 -2.32 37.71 -3.74
C ILE A 13 -2.17 36.30 -4.33
N ASN A 14 -1.22 35.50 -3.82
CA ASN A 14 -0.87 34.19 -4.37
C ASN A 14 -1.34 33.05 -3.45
N ARG A 15 -2.63 33.05 -3.09
CA ARG A 15 -3.17 32.15 -2.06
C ARG A 15 -3.13 30.67 -2.46
N ASP A 16 -3.10 30.41 -3.77
CA ASP A 16 -3.13 29.06 -4.35
C ASP A 16 -1.73 28.57 -4.74
N LEU A 17 -0.67 29.29 -4.35
CA LEU A 17 0.72 28.91 -4.61
C LEU A 17 1.36 28.33 -3.33
N PRO A 18 1.28 27.00 -3.10
CA PRO A 18 1.78 26.38 -1.87
C PRO A 18 3.29 26.54 -1.69
N GLU A 19 4.06 26.62 -2.77
CA GLU A 19 5.52 26.81 -2.73
C GLU A 19 5.90 28.13 -2.07
N LEU A 20 5.16 29.20 -2.35
CA LEU A 20 5.41 30.51 -1.74
C LEU A 20 5.14 30.47 -0.24
N ARG A 21 4.07 29.79 0.17
CA ARG A 21 3.74 29.61 1.59
C ARG A 21 4.82 28.83 2.32
N LEU A 22 5.26 27.70 1.75
CA LEU A 22 6.34 26.91 2.33
C LEU A 22 7.66 27.69 2.39
N PHE A 23 7.97 28.52 1.40
CA PHE A 23 9.12 29.41 1.45
C PHE A 23 9.06 30.41 2.61
N VAL A 24 7.90 31.02 2.85
CA VAL A 24 7.70 31.93 3.99
C VAL A 24 7.80 31.18 5.33
N VAL A 25 7.28 29.95 5.40
CA VAL A 25 7.44 29.06 6.57
C VAL A 25 8.92 28.80 6.87
N GLU A 26 9.72 28.40 5.89
CA GLU A 26 11.16 28.15 6.10
C GLU A 26 11.86 29.37 6.66
N ARG A 27 11.47 30.56 6.20
CA ARG A 27 12.02 31.79 6.71
C ARG A 27 11.66 32.01 8.17
N HIS A 28 10.39 31.89 8.55
CA HIS A 28 9.99 31.98 9.96
C HIS A 28 10.76 30.97 10.83
N LEU A 29 10.94 29.74 10.34
CA LEU A 29 11.74 28.72 11.03
C LEU A 29 13.21 29.13 11.18
N SER A 30 13.81 29.77 10.17
CA SER A 30 15.20 30.26 10.23
C SER A 30 15.41 31.39 11.26
N PHE A 31 14.35 32.13 11.59
CA PHE A 31 14.35 33.16 12.63
C PHE A 31 13.84 32.66 13.99
N GLY A 32 13.51 31.37 14.13
CA GLY A 32 12.96 30.80 15.37
C GLY A 32 11.51 31.20 15.66
N GLU A 33 10.79 31.74 14.67
CA GLU A 33 9.41 32.18 14.78
C GLU A 33 8.44 31.00 14.60
N TYR A 34 8.52 30.02 15.50
CA TYR A 34 7.81 28.73 15.36
C TYR A 34 6.29 28.85 15.35
N GLU A 35 5.70 29.72 16.17
CA GLU A 35 4.24 29.91 16.21
C GLU A 35 3.70 30.40 14.85
N ARG A 36 4.36 31.40 14.27
CA ARG A 36 3.99 31.95 12.95
C ARG A 36 4.15 30.92 11.84
N ALA A 37 5.23 30.13 11.88
CA ALA A 37 5.43 29.03 10.96
C ALA A 37 4.30 27.99 11.08
N MET A 38 3.93 27.61 12.31
CA MET A 38 2.84 26.67 12.57
C MET A 38 1.48 27.18 12.10
N ASP A 39 1.17 28.46 12.31
CA ASP A 39 -0.11 29.03 11.87
C ASP A 39 -0.22 29.03 10.34
N LEU A 40 0.84 29.42 9.64
CA LEU A 40 0.89 29.34 8.18
C LEU A 40 0.76 27.92 7.65
N LEU A 41 1.38 26.95 8.32
CA LEU A 41 1.31 25.54 7.97
C LEU A 41 -0.10 24.97 8.21
N LYS A 42 -0.76 25.30 9.33
CA LYS A 42 -2.14 24.88 9.63
C LYS A 42 -3.13 25.48 8.64
N ASP A 43 -3.02 26.77 8.33
CA ASP A 43 -3.85 27.44 7.32
C ASP A 43 -3.61 26.85 5.92
N GLY A 44 -2.35 26.56 5.57
CA GLY A 44 -2.02 25.86 4.33
C GLY A 44 -2.65 24.47 4.27
N LYS A 45 -2.53 23.69 5.33
CA LYS A 45 -3.10 22.34 5.42
C LYS A 45 -4.62 22.35 5.25
N GLU A 46 -5.33 23.26 5.91
CA GLU A 46 -6.78 23.38 5.77
C GLU A 46 -7.19 23.80 4.35
N ARG A 47 -6.46 24.77 3.76
CA ARG A 47 -6.72 25.23 2.40
C ARG A 47 -6.55 24.13 1.35
N PHE A 48 -5.56 23.26 1.53
CA PHE A 48 -5.24 22.19 0.58
C PHE A 48 -5.70 20.81 1.05
N LYS A 49 -6.69 20.73 1.95
CA LYS A 49 -7.16 19.45 2.54
C LYS A 49 -7.65 18.45 1.52
N ASP A 50 -8.25 18.93 0.42
CA ASP A 50 -8.76 18.09 -0.66
C ASP A 50 -7.64 17.61 -1.62
N HIS A 51 -6.42 18.12 -1.45
CA HIS A 51 -5.23 17.71 -2.20
C HIS A 51 -4.31 16.91 -1.28
N TRP A 52 -4.54 15.59 -1.19
CA TRP A 52 -3.87 14.72 -0.21
C TRP A 52 -2.35 14.85 -0.19
N GLY A 53 -1.69 14.88 -1.36
CA GLY A 53 -0.23 15.04 -1.43
C GLY A 53 0.28 16.39 -0.89
N MET A 54 -0.55 17.44 -0.98
CA MET A 54 -0.23 18.74 -0.42
C MET A 54 -0.51 18.79 1.08
N ALA A 55 -1.66 18.28 1.53
CA ALA A 55 -1.97 18.14 2.95
C ALA A 55 -0.91 17.33 3.70
N ASP A 56 -0.43 16.22 3.11
CA ASP A 56 0.67 15.40 3.62
C ASP A 56 1.99 16.19 3.72
N ARG A 57 2.31 17.02 2.72
CA ARG A 57 3.50 17.87 2.72
C ARG A 57 3.47 18.89 3.86
N TYR A 58 2.33 19.55 4.08
CA TYR A 58 2.15 20.47 5.22
C TYR A 58 2.20 19.73 6.56
N SER A 59 1.60 18.53 6.64
CA SER A 59 1.59 17.69 7.83
C SER A 59 3.02 17.28 8.25
N ARG A 60 3.83 16.79 7.31
CA ARG A 60 5.25 16.50 7.54
C ARG A 60 6.02 17.72 8.04
N LYS A 61 5.74 18.90 7.48
CA LYS A 61 6.40 20.12 7.93
C LYS A 61 5.98 20.54 9.34
N LEU A 62 4.71 20.37 9.72
CA LEU A 62 4.24 20.56 11.09
C LEU A 62 4.95 19.60 12.05
N MET A 63 5.09 18.33 11.65
CA MET A 63 5.81 17.31 12.44
C MET A 63 7.27 17.70 12.68
N GLU A 64 7.98 18.24 11.68
CA GLU A 64 9.34 18.79 11.86
C GLU A 64 9.38 19.88 12.93
N VAL A 65 8.39 20.79 12.95
CA VAL A 65 8.32 21.87 13.95
C VAL A 65 8.03 21.31 15.34
N TYR A 66 7.05 20.42 15.46
CA TYR A 66 6.72 19.78 16.74
C TYR A 66 7.91 18.99 17.30
N HIS A 67 8.68 18.33 16.44
CA HIS A 67 9.91 17.65 16.85
C HIS A 67 10.95 18.63 17.39
N ARG A 68 11.19 19.77 16.74
CA ARG A 68 12.14 20.80 17.22
C ARG A 68 11.72 21.42 18.56
N LEU A 69 10.42 21.52 18.80
CA LEU A 69 9.85 22.04 20.04
C LEU A 69 9.73 20.96 21.14
N SER A 70 10.11 19.71 20.85
CA SER A 70 9.90 18.56 21.74
C SER A 70 8.43 18.36 22.15
N ASP A 71 7.47 18.80 21.32
CA ASP A 71 6.04 18.57 21.53
C ASP A 71 5.64 17.20 20.99
N HIS A 72 5.97 16.16 21.75
CA HIS A 72 5.67 14.77 21.40
C HIS A 72 4.17 14.50 21.23
N HIS A 73 3.31 15.25 21.94
CA HIS A 73 1.87 15.06 21.87
C HIS A 73 1.28 15.62 20.57
N ALA A 74 1.69 16.82 20.14
CA ALA A 74 1.33 17.35 18.84
C ALA A 74 1.93 16.54 17.69
N LEU A 75 3.19 16.10 17.84
CA LEU A 75 3.86 15.24 16.86
C LEU A 75 3.08 13.94 16.62
N ARG A 76 2.74 13.22 17.70
CA ARG A 76 2.00 11.95 17.61
C ARG A 76 0.61 12.13 16.98
N ARG A 77 -0.13 13.18 17.37
CA ARG A 77 -1.45 13.48 16.79
C ARG A 77 -1.37 13.79 15.30
N GLU A 78 -0.38 14.57 14.88
CA GLU A 78 -0.20 14.91 13.47
C GLU A 78 0.24 13.67 12.66
N GLY A 79 1.10 12.80 13.22
CA GLY A 79 1.46 11.52 12.62
C GLY A 79 0.25 10.58 12.44
N LEU A 80 -0.66 10.55 13.41
CA LEU A 80 -1.91 9.76 13.30
C LEU A 80 -2.81 10.31 12.18
N LEU A 81 -2.99 11.64 12.09
CA LEU A 81 -3.73 12.26 10.99
C LEU A 81 -3.10 11.95 9.63
N ARG A 82 -1.76 11.97 9.55
CA ARG A 82 -1.03 11.61 8.34
C ARG A 82 -1.38 10.18 7.89
N VAL A 83 -1.28 9.21 8.79
CA VAL A 83 -1.58 7.81 8.47
C VAL A 83 -3.04 7.59 8.11
N LEU A 84 -3.97 8.26 8.79
CA LEU A 84 -5.39 8.03 8.57
C LEU A 84 -5.94 8.78 7.36
N ASP A 85 -5.56 10.05 7.17
CA ASP A 85 -6.27 10.97 6.29
C ASP A 85 -5.45 11.47 5.10
N TYR A 86 -4.14 11.72 5.27
CA TYR A 86 -3.33 12.39 4.24
C TYR A 86 -2.48 11.44 3.39
N ALA A 87 -2.04 10.32 3.98
CA ALA A 87 -1.26 9.29 3.33
C ALA A 87 -1.76 7.87 3.70
N PRO A 88 -3.07 7.59 3.61
CA PRO A 88 -3.61 6.28 3.97
C PRO A 88 -3.00 5.16 3.13
N GLY A 89 -2.59 4.08 3.80
CA GLY A 89 -1.97 2.90 3.18
C GLY A 89 -0.51 3.09 2.77
N GLN A 90 0.05 4.29 2.90
CA GLN A 90 1.46 4.52 2.62
C GLN A 90 2.33 3.95 3.75
N LEU A 91 3.22 3.02 3.39
CA LEU A 91 4.02 2.27 4.36
C LEU A 91 5.00 3.17 5.14
N ASP A 92 5.53 4.22 4.50
CA ASP A 92 6.42 5.19 5.15
C ASP A 92 5.66 5.98 6.25
N ALA A 93 4.46 6.47 5.95
CA ALA A 93 3.62 7.15 6.94
C ALA A 93 3.28 6.25 8.12
N TYR A 94 2.91 5.01 7.83
CA TYR A 94 2.59 4.01 8.85
C TYR A 94 3.79 3.72 9.78
N LEU A 95 4.98 3.51 9.20
CA LEU A 95 6.20 3.23 9.97
C LEU A 95 6.68 4.44 10.76
N GLU A 96 6.53 5.64 10.21
CA GLU A 96 6.84 6.88 10.93
C GLU A 96 5.94 7.03 12.16
N TYR A 97 4.62 6.83 12.02
CA TYR A 97 3.70 6.85 13.17
C TYR A 97 4.03 5.77 14.19
N LYS A 98 4.30 4.54 13.73
CA LYS A 98 4.70 3.42 14.61
C LYS A 98 5.92 3.79 15.47
N SER A 99 6.89 4.51 14.92
CA SER A 99 8.09 4.93 15.66
C SER A 99 7.82 5.92 16.80
N MET A 100 6.66 6.59 16.79
CA MET A 100 6.23 7.56 17.80
C MET A 100 5.43 6.92 18.95
N VAL A 101 5.06 5.64 18.81
CA VAL A 101 4.25 4.91 19.78
C VAL A 101 5.16 3.92 20.51
N SER A 102 4.99 3.82 21.84
CA SER A 102 5.76 2.86 22.62
C SER A 102 5.42 1.41 22.23
N PRO A 103 6.37 0.46 22.33
CA PRO A 103 6.08 -0.95 22.06
C PRO A 103 4.93 -1.52 22.90
N GLN A 104 4.70 -0.98 24.10
CA GLN A 104 3.62 -1.39 25.00
C GLN A 104 2.25 -0.92 24.52
N GLU A 105 2.15 0.28 23.95
CA GLU A 105 0.91 0.85 23.42
C GLU A 105 0.63 0.41 21.97
N TRP A 106 1.69 0.03 21.23
CA TRP A 106 1.60 -0.25 19.80
C TRP A 106 0.51 -1.25 19.41
N PRO A 107 0.29 -2.40 20.09
CA PRO A 107 -0.75 -3.33 19.69
C PRO A 107 -2.14 -2.70 19.61
N SER A 108 -2.52 -1.90 20.62
CA SER A 108 -3.82 -1.21 20.66
C SER A 108 -3.92 -0.14 19.56
N GLU A 109 -2.85 0.64 19.37
CA GLU A 109 -2.78 1.69 18.36
C GLU A 109 -2.80 1.14 16.94
N ARG A 110 -2.06 0.05 16.71
CA ARG A 110 -2.01 -0.70 15.46
C ARG A 110 -3.40 -1.17 15.08
N ASP A 111 -4.10 -1.83 16.01
CA ASP A 111 -5.41 -2.41 15.74
C ASP A 111 -6.44 -1.30 15.44
N TYR A 112 -6.37 -0.18 16.16
CA TYR A 112 -7.17 1.01 15.84
C TYR A 112 -6.88 1.54 14.43
N VAL A 113 -5.61 1.77 14.08
CA VAL A 113 -5.21 2.29 12.76
C VAL A 113 -5.64 1.34 11.64
N LEU A 114 -5.37 0.04 11.78
CA LEU A 114 -5.74 -0.97 10.79
C LEU A 114 -7.25 -1.05 10.60
N HIS A 115 -8.03 -0.96 11.68
CA HIS A 115 -9.49 -0.91 11.60
C HIS A 115 -9.96 0.31 10.81
N ARG A 116 -9.48 1.51 11.16
CA ARG A 116 -9.86 2.76 10.49
C ARG A 116 -9.47 2.80 9.01
N LEU A 117 -8.31 2.24 8.65
CA LEU A 117 -7.88 2.14 7.26
C LEU A 117 -8.73 1.12 6.48
N ARG A 118 -9.10 0.00 7.11
CA ARG A 118 -10.00 -1.00 6.50
C ARG A 118 -11.38 -0.40 6.21
N GLU A 119 -11.94 0.38 7.14
CA GLU A 119 -13.23 1.07 6.92
C GLU A 119 -13.19 2.02 5.71
N LYS A 120 -12.01 2.55 5.37
CA LYS A 120 -11.79 3.42 4.21
C LYS A 120 -11.50 2.66 2.91
N GLY A 121 -11.49 1.32 2.93
CA GLY A 121 -11.17 0.50 1.76
C GLY A 121 -9.72 0.61 1.29
N VAL A 122 -8.80 0.92 2.20
CA VAL A 122 -7.37 1.04 1.91
C VAL A 122 -6.76 -0.35 1.73
N ASP A 123 -5.87 -0.52 0.75
CA ASP A 123 -5.09 -1.76 0.62
C ASP A 123 -4.05 -1.87 1.75
N LEU A 124 -4.19 -2.89 2.59
CA LEU A 124 -3.39 -3.10 3.79
C LEU A 124 -2.34 -4.21 3.64
N LYS A 125 -2.25 -4.88 2.49
CA LYS A 125 -1.38 -6.06 2.30
C LYS A 125 0.09 -5.79 2.68
N LYS A 126 0.64 -4.65 2.23
CA LYS A 126 2.02 -4.24 2.58
C LYS A 126 2.20 -4.01 4.08
N ILE A 127 1.19 -3.45 4.75
CA ILE A 127 1.23 -3.22 6.20
C ILE A 127 1.12 -4.54 6.95
N TYR A 128 0.24 -5.45 6.54
CA TYR A 128 0.12 -6.78 7.14
C TYR A 128 1.43 -7.57 7.03
N ALA A 129 2.06 -7.56 5.86
CA ALA A 129 3.38 -8.18 5.67
C ALA A 129 4.43 -7.58 6.62
N LYS A 130 4.43 -6.25 6.80
CA LYS A 130 5.38 -5.56 7.67
C LYS A 130 5.16 -5.83 9.17
N GLU A 131 3.91 -6.02 9.58
CA GLU A 131 3.53 -6.36 10.96
C GLU A 131 3.57 -7.87 11.25
N ASN A 132 3.95 -8.72 10.27
CA ASN A 132 3.85 -10.18 10.34
C ASN A 132 2.43 -10.69 10.65
N LEU A 133 1.42 -9.98 10.14
CA LEU A 133 0.00 -10.35 10.23
C LEU A 133 -0.38 -11.24 9.05
N SER A 134 0.23 -12.42 8.98
CA SER A 134 0.14 -13.30 7.79
C SER A 134 -1.28 -13.82 7.55
N ARG A 135 -2.09 -14.03 8.61
CA ARG A 135 -3.47 -14.48 8.47
C ARG A 135 -4.34 -13.41 7.81
N GLU A 136 -4.20 -12.16 8.24
CA GLU A 136 -4.87 -11.00 7.68
C GLU A 136 -4.41 -10.74 6.24
N LEU A 137 -3.13 -10.95 5.95
CA LEU A 137 -2.59 -10.87 4.60
C LEU A 137 -3.25 -11.89 3.67
N VAL A 138 -3.34 -13.17 4.08
CA VAL A 138 -4.01 -14.22 3.29
C VAL A 138 -5.47 -13.88 3.04
N ALA A 139 -6.20 -13.43 4.07
CA ALA A 139 -7.60 -13.03 3.90
C ALA A 139 -7.72 -11.88 2.88
N ALA A 140 -6.86 -10.87 2.96
CA ALA A 140 -6.86 -9.75 2.02
C ALA A 140 -6.53 -10.16 0.57
N LEU A 141 -5.65 -11.15 0.38
CA LEU A 141 -5.34 -11.73 -0.93
C LEU A 141 -6.51 -12.52 -1.53
N GLN A 142 -7.32 -13.16 -0.68
CA GLN A 142 -8.50 -13.91 -1.10
C GLN A 142 -9.67 -12.98 -1.48
N GLU A 143 -9.89 -11.94 -0.68
CA GLU A 143 -10.94 -10.93 -0.87
C GLU A 143 -10.68 -10.05 -2.12
N ASP A 144 -9.46 -9.53 -2.24
CA ASP A 144 -9.02 -8.65 -3.32
C ASP A 144 -7.84 -9.28 -4.07
N PHE A 145 -8.20 -10.19 -4.96
CA PHE A 145 -7.23 -11.03 -5.66
C PHE A 145 -6.52 -10.25 -6.78
N ASN A 146 -5.21 -10.11 -6.64
CA ASN A 146 -4.33 -9.53 -7.65
C ASN A 146 -3.18 -10.49 -7.96
N HIS A 147 -2.97 -10.78 -9.24
CA HIS A 147 -1.89 -11.66 -9.65
C HIS A 147 -0.52 -11.18 -9.18
N TRP A 148 -0.18 -9.89 -9.21
CA TRP A 148 1.16 -9.44 -8.82
C TRP A 148 1.46 -9.63 -7.33
N ASP A 149 0.42 -9.66 -6.49
CA ASP A 149 0.59 -9.77 -5.05
C ASP A 149 1.11 -11.16 -4.65
N LEU A 150 0.69 -12.23 -5.34
CA LEU A 150 1.17 -13.56 -4.94
C LEU A 150 2.67 -13.74 -5.20
N ASP A 151 3.23 -13.09 -6.23
CA ASP A 151 4.70 -13.12 -6.42
C ASP A 151 5.43 -12.31 -5.34
N THR A 152 4.77 -11.26 -4.83
CA THR A 152 5.32 -10.41 -3.77
C THR A 152 5.33 -11.12 -2.40
N TYR A 153 4.29 -11.90 -2.12
CA TYR A 153 4.04 -12.45 -0.78
C TYR A 153 4.26 -13.96 -0.66
N GLU A 154 4.56 -14.68 -1.74
CA GLU A 154 4.77 -16.14 -1.69
C GLU A 154 5.82 -16.54 -0.65
N GLU A 155 7.00 -15.90 -0.65
CA GLU A 155 8.08 -16.24 0.28
C GLU A 155 7.67 -16.08 1.75
N LEU A 156 6.76 -15.14 2.05
CA LEU A 156 6.26 -14.91 3.41
C LEU A 156 5.22 -15.97 3.83
N LEU A 157 4.51 -16.55 2.85
CA LEU A 157 3.32 -17.36 3.09
C LEU A 157 3.53 -18.86 2.85
N LYS A 158 4.43 -19.25 1.94
CA LYS A 158 4.58 -20.62 1.45
C LYS A 158 4.83 -21.68 2.54
N ASP A 159 5.44 -21.30 3.66
CA ASP A 159 5.81 -22.24 4.73
C ASP A 159 4.73 -22.38 5.81
N ASN A 160 3.94 -21.33 6.06
CA ASN A 160 2.96 -21.30 7.17
C ASN A 160 1.49 -21.28 6.70
N PHE A 161 1.26 -20.91 5.44
CA PHE A 161 -0.04 -20.84 4.76
C PHE A 161 0.07 -21.54 3.40
N THR A 162 0.71 -22.72 3.43
CA THR A 162 1.10 -23.48 2.24
C THR A 162 -0.09 -23.81 1.36
N ASP A 163 -1.19 -24.28 1.95
CA ASP A 163 -2.40 -24.66 1.21
C ASP A 163 -3.10 -23.42 0.63
N GLU A 164 -3.26 -22.36 1.42
CA GLU A 164 -3.89 -21.13 0.95
C GLU A 164 -3.10 -20.46 -0.18
N MET A 165 -1.77 -20.45 -0.06
CA MET A 165 -0.89 -19.93 -1.10
C MET A 165 -0.98 -20.77 -2.39
N ARG A 166 -0.95 -22.10 -2.28
CA ARG A 166 -1.17 -23.02 -3.41
C ARG A 166 -2.51 -22.73 -4.09
N ASP A 167 -3.58 -22.61 -3.32
CA ASP A 167 -4.93 -22.42 -3.85
C ASP A 167 -5.09 -21.06 -4.55
N LEU A 168 -4.40 -20.01 -4.07
CA LEU A 168 -4.31 -18.71 -4.75
C LEU A 168 -3.55 -18.82 -6.09
N LEU A 169 -2.45 -19.57 -6.14
CA LEU A 169 -1.72 -19.84 -7.40
C LEU A 169 -2.59 -20.64 -8.39
N VAL A 170 -3.35 -21.62 -7.88
CA VAL A 170 -4.33 -22.38 -8.67
C VAL A 170 -5.41 -21.46 -9.25
N ARG A 171 -5.95 -20.54 -8.44
CA ARG A 171 -6.92 -19.53 -8.92
C ARG A 171 -6.32 -18.68 -10.05
N ARG A 172 -5.09 -18.21 -9.91
CA ARG A 172 -4.37 -17.41 -10.93
C ARG A 172 -4.32 -18.16 -12.26
N VAL A 173 -3.90 -19.43 -12.28
CA VAL A 173 -3.78 -20.18 -13.54
C VAL A 173 -5.13 -20.50 -14.16
N ILE A 174 -6.17 -20.71 -13.35
CA ILE A 174 -7.55 -20.89 -13.85
C ILE A 174 -8.01 -19.62 -14.58
N GLU A 175 -7.88 -18.45 -13.97
CA GLU A 175 -8.28 -17.17 -14.57
C GLU A 175 -7.47 -16.87 -15.85
N TRP A 176 -6.17 -17.18 -15.86
CA TRP A 176 -5.35 -17.06 -17.07
C TRP A 176 -5.77 -18.03 -18.18
N ALA A 177 -6.14 -19.27 -17.83
CA ALA A 177 -6.54 -20.28 -18.81
C ALA A 177 -7.91 -20.00 -19.45
N GLU A 178 -8.79 -19.22 -18.81
CA GLU A 178 -10.07 -18.82 -19.41
C GLU A 178 -9.87 -17.96 -20.66
N HIS A 179 -8.87 -17.09 -20.64
CA HIS A 179 -8.54 -16.21 -21.74
C HIS A 179 -7.73 -16.93 -22.82
N ALA A 180 -8.15 -16.78 -24.08
CA ALA A 180 -7.36 -17.26 -25.21
C ALA A 180 -6.13 -16.35 -25.39
N GLY A 181 -4.96 -16.95 -25.59
CA GLY A 181 -3.70 -16.23 -25.73
C GLY A 181 -2.77 -16.87 -26.76
N GLY A 182 -1.63 -16.21 -27.01
CA GLY A 182 -0.55 -16.79 -27.83
C GLY A 182 0.33 -17.75 -27.05
N ARG A 183 1.33 -18.37 -27.71
CA ARG A 183 2.26 -19.32 -27.06
C ARG A 183 2.92 -18.78 -25.79
N ARG A 184 3.38 -17.52 -25.80
CA ARG A 184 3.97 -16.87 -24.60
C ARG A 184 3.04 -16.85 -23.39
N HIS A 185 1.72 -16.74 -23.60
CA HIS A 185 0.73 -16.80 -22.53
C HIS A 185 0.70 -18.19 -21.89
N TYR A 186 0.65 -19.24 -22.72
CA TYR A 186 0.62 -20.62 -22.23
C TYR A 186 1.94 -21.08 -21.61
N VAL A 187 3.08 -20.55 -22.06
CA VAL A 187 4.37 -20.77 -21.39
C VAL A 187 4.33 -20.23 -19.95
N LYS A 188 3.76 -19.04 -19.71
CA LYS A 188 3.59 -18.53 -18.34
C LYS A 188 2.69 -19.42 -17.49
N ILE A 189 1.58 -19.92 -18.06
CA ILE A 189 0.71 -20.88 -17.36
C ILE A 189 1.51 -22.15 -17.00
N LYS A 190 2.34 -22.67 -17.90
CA LYS A 190 3.19 -23.84 -17.65
C LYS A 190 4.18 -23.62 -16.51
N GLU A 191 4.85 -22.46 -16.49
CA GLU A 191 5.76 -22.08 -15.40
C GLU A 191 5.04 -22.06 -14.05
N GLU A 192 3.83 -21.49 -14.04
CA GLU A 192 3.00 -21.38 -12.85
C GLU A 192 2.47 -22.74 -12.36
N LEU A 193 2.07 -23.63 -13.28
CA LEU A 193 1.76 -25.04 -12.94
C LEU A 193 2.98 -25.74 -12.32
N GLY A 194 4.18 -25.45 -12.83
CA GLY A 194 5.43 -25.94 -12.26
C GLY A 194 5.69 -25.42 -10.84
N ARG A 195 5.25 -24.20 -10.51
CA ARG A 195 5.28 -23.68 -9.12
C ARG A 195 4.26 -24.41 -8.26
N ILE A 196 3.01 -24.53 -8.71
CA ILE A 196 1.94 -25.25 -7.98
C ILE A 196 2.37 -26.68 -7.66
N ALA A 197 2.99 -27.39 -8.61
CA ALA A 197 3.46 -28.77 -8.42
C ALA A 197 4.51 -28.95 -7.30
N LYS A 198 5.18 -27.87 -6.86
CA LYS A 198 6.13 -27.92 -5.74
C LYS A 198 5.44 -27.89 -4.37
N TYR A 199 4.18 -27.47 -4.31
CA TYR A 199 3.40 -27.47 -3.08
C TYR A 199 2.88 -28.88 -2.76
N PRO A 200 2.67 -29.22 -1.46
CA PRO A 200 1.98 -30.43 -1.06
C PRO A 200 0.64 -30.58 -1.81
N GLY A 201 0.36 -31.78 -2.35
CA GLY A 201 -0.84 -32.05 -3.17
C GLY A 201 -0.86 -31.38 -4.55
N GLY A 202 0.11 -30.50 -4.85
CA GLY A 202 0.21 -29.75 -6.11
C GLY A 202 0.26 -30.61 -7.38
N PRO A 203 1.05 -31.70 -7.45
CA PRO A 203 1.11 -32.54 -8.65
C PRO A 203 -0.25 -33.11 -9.05
N SER A 204 -1.05 -33.57 -8.10
CA SER A 204 -2.41 -34.09 -8.36
C SER A 204 -3.33 -32.99 -8.90
N ILE A 205 -3.30 -31.80 -8.30
CA ILE A 205 -4.09 -30.65 -8.77
C ILE A 205 -3.70 -30.25 -10.20
N VAL A 206 -2.42 -30.24 -10.52
CA VAL A 206 -1.93 -29.90 -11.86
C VAL A 206 -2.43 -30.89 -12.91
N GLU A 207 -2.41 -32.19 -12.62
CA GLU A 207 -2.93 -33.21 -13.53
C GLU A 207 -4.45 -33.08 -13.72
N GLU A 208 -5.21 -32.86 -12.64
CA GLU A 208 -6.66 -32.59 -12.74
C GLU A 208 -6.97 -31.35 -13.59
N LEU A 209 -6.20 -30.27 -13.44
CA LEU A 209 -6.34 -29.07 -14.27
C LEU A 209 -6.07 -29.34 -15.74
N LYS A 210 -4.99 -30.07 -16.07
CA LYS A 210 -4.66 -30.44 -17.45
C LYS A 210 -5.75 -31.29 -18.08
N GLU A 211 -6.22 -32.32 -17.38
CA GLU A 211 -7.33 -33.16 -17.85
C GLU A 211 -8.59 -32.33 -18.14
N LYS A 212 -8.95 -31.42 -17.24
CA LYS A 212 -10.11 -30.53 -17.42
C LYS A 212 -9.93 -29.62 -18.63
N TRP A 213 -8.73 -29.07 -18.83
CA TRP A 213 -8.43 -28.18 -19.94
C TRP A 213 -8.30 -28.89 -21.28
N ALA A 214 -7.79 -30.12 -21.32
CA ALA A 214 -7.78 -30.97 -22.51
C ALA A 214 -9.19 -31.12 -23.10
N ARG A 215 -10.16 -31.44 -22.23
CA ARG A 215 -11.57 -31.61 -22.59
C ARG A 215 -12.23 -30.27 -22.96
N LYS A 216 -12.03 -29.23 -22.15
CA LYS A 216 -12.69 -27.91 -22.32
C LYS A 216 -12.15 -27.10 -23.49
N TYR A 217 -10.83 -27.12 -23.72
CA TYR A 217 -10.13 -26.23 -24.64
C TYR A 217 -9.47 -26.98 -25.81
N LYS A 218 -10.04 -28.11 -26.23
CA LYS A 218 -9.50 -28.97 -27.30
C LYS A 218 -9.10 -28.23 -28.60
N ASN A 219 -9.79 -27.14 -28.94
CA ASN A 219 -9.51 -26.37 -30.17
C ASN A 219 -8.41 -25.30 -30.02
N ARG A 220 -7.86 -25.09 -28.81
CA ARG A 220 -6.78 -24.14 -28.55
C ARG A 220 -5.43 -24.84 -28.73
N TRP A 221 -5.00 -25.04 -29.97
CA TRP A 221 -3.77 -25.77 -30.31
C TRP A 221 -2.53 -25.31 -29.54
N ALA A 222 -2.30 -24.00 -29.46
CA ALA A 222 -1.18 -23.47 -28.69
C ALA A 222 -1.25 -23.82 -27.19
N MET A 223 -2.44 -23.92 -26.60
CA MET A 223 -2.58 -24.36 -25.21
C MET A 223 -2.26 -25.85 -25.07
N VAL A 224 -2.79 -26.67 -25.98
CA VAL A 224 -2.59 -28.12 -25.99
C VAL A 224 -1.10 -28.46 -26.11
N GLU A 225 -0.40 -27.84 -27.05
CA GLU A 225 1.03 -28.05 -27.27
C GLU A 225 1.87 -27.59 -26.07
N GLU A 226 1.69 -26.33 -25.64
CA GLU A 226 2.59 -25.72 -24.64
C GLU A 226 2.42 -26.36 -23.25
N LEU A 227 1.17 -26.67 -22.88
CA LEU A 227 0.84 -27.30 -21.59
C LEU A 227 0.96 -28.83 -21.62
N GLY A 228 1.21 -29.45 -22.78
CA GLY A 228 1.32 -30.89 -22.93
C GLY A 228 0.00 -31.61 -22.60
N LEU A 229 -1.12 -31.11 -23.11
CA LEU A 229 -2.44 -31.69 -22.86
C LEU A 229 -2.66 -32.90 -23.78
N GLU A 230 -2.99 -34.06 -23.22
CA GLU A 230 -3.38 -35.22 -24.00
C GLU A 230 -4.80 -35.02 -24.56
N ARG A 231 -5.01 -35.41 -25.82
CA ARG A 231 -6.34 -35.36 -26.44
C ARG A 231 -6.91 -36.77 -26.49
N ASP A 232 -8.11 -36.90 -25.95
CA ASP A 232 -9.00 -38.06 -26.20
C ASP A 232 -9.39 -38.14 -27.69
#